data_AF-A0A352RD72-F1
#
_entry.id   AF-A0A352RD72-F1
#
_cell.length_a   1.000
_cell.length_b   1.000
_cell.length_c   1.000
_cell.angle_alpha   90.00
_cell.angle_beta   90.00
_cell.angle_gamma   90.00
#
_symmetry.space_group_name_H-M   'P 1'
#
loop_
_entity.id
_entity.type
_entity.pdbx_description
1 polymer ?
#
loop_
_entity_poly.entity_id
_entity_poly.type
_entity_poly.pdbx_seq_one_letter_code
_entity_poly.pdbx_strand_id
1 'polypeptide(L)'
;MRNKIKFKDNLNLSIFLCLFYLLLTFFYYHIDKKTSGIIFIIVTFIIVSLFITIVIQLIKGVKSLFQNRNNLNIKVSLPIIIYLITLIYSILNPLKLSSEIFESKVEFRACYEGTQNQAYILFRKDKTFELNWTGVFGYNEWWTGKWYKKGNVLFLKYDNKKVEQLGDKLLIENGYLNPIGESADKAKYPRPMFYLGYCQNKN
;
A
#
# COMPACT_ATOMS: atom_id res chain seq x y z
N MET A 1 20.13 2.08 -41.23
CA MET A 1 20.52 1.67 -39.86
C MET A 1 19.97 2.56 -38.74
N ARG A 2 19.96 3.90 -38.88
CA ARG A 2 19.49 4.86 -37.83
C ARG A 2 18.11 4.56 -37.22
N ASN A 3 17.12 4.13 -38.01
CA ASN A 3 15.76 3.85 -37.52
C ASN A 3 15.64 2.57 -36.66
N LYS A 4 16.55 1.58 -36.83
CA LYS A 4 16.53 0.36 -36.01
C LYS A 4 17.04 0.63 -34.59
N ILE A 5 18.06 1.48 -34.45
CA ILE A 5 18.67 1.85 -33.15
C ILE A 5 17.65 2.62 -32.30
N LYS A 6 17.04 3.67 -32.87
CA LYS A 6 16.03 4.50 -32.18
C LYS A 6 14.79 3.73 -31.70
N PHE A 7 14.39 2.67 -32.42
CA PHE A 7 13.27 1.82 -31.99
C PHE A 7 13.63 0.93 -30.79
N LYS A 8 14.79 0.27 -30.85
CA LYS A 8 15.25 -0.63 -29.78
C LYS A 8 15.39 0.11 -28.45
N ASP A 9 15.92 1.32 -28.50
CA ASP A 9 16.12 2.15 -27.31
C ASP A 9 14.79 2.57 -26.68
N ASN A 10 13.80 2.96 -27.49
CA ASN A 10 12.47 3.33 -27.00
C ASN A 10 11.70 2.15 -26.38
N LEU A 11 11.81 0.96 -26.98
CA LEU A 11 11.16 -0.23 -26.44
C LEU A 11 11.79 -0.65 -25.11
N ASN A 12 13.13 -0.70 -25.06
CA ASN A 12 13.86 -1.02 -23.83
C ASN A 12 13.52 -0.04 -22.70
N LEU A 13 13.46 1.26 -23.02
CA LEU A 13 13.07 2.29 -22.06
C LEU A 13 11.63 2.07 -21.56
N SER A 14 10.67 1.77 -22.44
CA SER A 14 9.28 1.51 -22.02
C SER A 14 9.17 0.30 -21.10
N ILE A 15 9.90 -0.78 -21.40
CA ILE A 15 9.91 -1.99 -20.58
C ILE A 15 10.51 -1.67 -19.22
N PHE A 16 11.67 -1.00 -19.20
CA PHE A 16 12.35 -0.64 -17.96
C PHE A 16 11.48 0.23 -17.06
N LEU A 17 10.92 1.34 -17.60
CA LEU A 17 10.09 2.26 -16.82
C LEU A 17 8.84 1.57 -16.27
N CYS A 18 8.14 0.79 -17.10
CA CYS A 18 6.91 0.11 -16.67
C CYS A 18 7.21 -0.99 -15.67
N LEU A 19 8.24 -1.81 -15.91
CA LEU A 19 8.61 -2.88 -14.98
C LEU A 19 9.05 -2.31 -13.64
N PHE A 20 9.88 -1.27 -13.64
CA PHE A 20 10.35 -0.63 -12.41
C PHE A 20 9.20 -0.01 -11.63
N TYR A 21 8.30 0.70 -12.32
CA TYR A 21 7.10 1.25 -11.71
C TYR A 21 6.20 0.16 -11.13
N LEU A 22 5.91 -0.89 -11.88
CA LEU A 22 5.07 -2.01 -11.43
C LEU A 22 5.68 -2.78 -10.24
N LEU A 23 7.00 -2.94 -10.21
CA LEU A 23 7.69 -3.55 -9.06
C LEU A 23 7.55 -2.67 -7.81
N LEU A 24 7.76 -1.36 -7.93
CA LEU A 24 7.61 -0.45 -6.81
C LEU A 24 6.17 -0.40 -6.29
N THR A 25 5.17 -0.38 -7.16
CA THR A 25 3.76 -0.38 -6.76
C THR A 25 3.34 -1.72 -6.15
N PHE A 26 3.82 -2.85 -6.70
CA PHE A 26 3.58 -4.18 -6.13
C PHE A 26 4.17 -4.33 -4.72
N PHE A 27 5.40 -3.85 -4.52
CA PHE A 27 6.07 -3.87 -3.21
C PHE A 27 5.70 -2.70 -2.29
N TYR A 28 4.78 -1.82 -2.70
CA TYR A 28 4.41 -0.63 -1.94
C TYR A 28 4.00 -0.95 -0.50
N TYR A 29 3.21 -2.01 -0.30
CA TYR A 29 2.81 -2.46 1.04
C TYR A 29 4.02 -2.74 1.97
N HIS A 30 5.06 -3.43 1.48
CA HIS A 30 6.26 -3.70 2.27
C HIS A 30 7.16 -2.47 2.44
N ILE A 31 7.24 -1.62 1.41
CA ILE A 31 7.96 -0.34 1.46
C ILE A 31 7.33 0.52 2.55
N ASP A 32 6.01 0.70 2.52
CA ASP A 32 5.22 1.47 3.47
C ASP A 32 5.41 0.94 4.90
N LYS A 33 5.32 -0.38 5.09
CA LYS A 33 5.48 -1.04 6.39
C LYS A 33 6.89 -0.93 6.98
N LYS A 34 7.94 -0.86 6.15
CA LYS A 34 9.35 -0.92 6.58
C LYS A 34 10.09 0.41 6.51
N THR A 35 9.54 1.40 5.82
CA THR A 35 10.15 2.72 5.69
C THR A 35 9.26 3.77 6.35
N SER A 36 9.88 4.77 6.95
CA SER A 36 9.17 5.89 7.55
C SER A 36 9.91 7.20 7.30
N GLY A 37 9.23 8.32 7.55
CA GLY A 37 9.81 9.66 7.40
C GLY A 37 10.28 9.95 5.97
N ILE A 38 11.49 10.53 5.86
CA ILE A 38 12.04 11.02 4.59
C ILE A 38 12.20 9.92 3.54
N ILE A 39 12.58 8.70 3.93
CA ILE A 39 12.79 7.60 2.97
C ILE A 39 11.46 7.25 2.31
N PHE A 40 10.38 7.12 3.09
CA PHE A 40 9.05 6.85 2.57
C PHE A 40 8.57 7.95 1.61
N ILE A 41 8.82 9.22 1.96
CA ILE A 41 8.49 10.38 1.10
C ILE A 41 9.23 10.29 -0.23
N ILE A 42 10.54 9.99 -0.22
CA ILE A 42 11.35 9.87 -1.44
C ILE A 42 10.83 8.75 -2.32
N VAL A 43 10.56 7.56 -1.77
CA VAL A 43 10.07 6.43 -2.56
C VAL A 43 8.69 6.72 -3.15
N THR A 44 7.80 7.32 -2.38
CA THR A 44 6.48 7.76 -2.86
C THR A 44 6.62 8.77 -4.00
N PHE A 45 7.53 9.74 -3.87
CA PHE A 45 7.81 10.71 -4.93
C PHE A 45 8.37 10.06 -6.20
N ILE A 46 9.22 9.04 -6.08
CA ILE A 46 9.73 8.25 -7.21
C ILE A 46 8.57 7.55 -7.93
N ILE A 47 7.65 6.91 -7.20
CA ILE A 47 6.48 6.23 -7.79
C ILE A 47 5.63 7.22 -8.57
N VAL A 48 5.31 8.39 -7.99
CA VAL A 48 4.54 9.45 -8.66
C VAL A 48 5.27 10.00 -9.89
N SER A 49 6.58 10.23 -9.79
CA SER A 49 7.41 10.73 -10.90
C SER A 49 7.46 9.74 -12.06
N LEU A 50 7.56 8.43 -11.77
CA LEU A 50 7.50 7.37 -12.78
C LEU A 50 6.15 7.32 -13.47
N PHE A 51 5.05 7.43 -12.72
CA PHE A 51 3.71 7.49 -13.28
C PHE A 51 3.54 8.67 -14.24
N ILE A 52 3.93 9.88 -13.82
CA ILE A 52 3.89 11.08 -14.67
C ILE A 52 4.75 10.89 -15.92
N THR A 53 5.94 10.31 -15.78
CA THR A 53 6.84 10.03 -16.91
C THR A 53 6.19 9.07 -17.91
N ILE A 54 5.55 7.99 -17.44
CA ILE A 54 4.80 7.04 -18.27
C ILE A 54 3.68 7.75 -19.04
N VAL A 55 2.91 8.62 -18.38
CA VAL A 55 1.84 9.41 -19.02
C VAL A 55 2.40 10.33 -20.11
N ILE A 56 3.49 11.07 -19.83
CA ILE A 56 4.12 11.96 -20.82
C ILE A 56 4.63 11.15 -22.03
N GLN A 57 5.26 10.00 -21.80
CA GLN A 57 5.75 9.15 -22.88
C GLN A 57 4.62 8.56 -23.71
N LEU A 58 3.50 8.19 -23.08
CA LEU A 58 2.31 7.74 -23.78
C LEU A 58 1.76 8.85 -24.69
N ILE A 59 1.58 10.07 -24.17
CA ILE A 59 1.08 11.21 -24.96
C ILE A 59 2.01 11.48 -26.17
N LYS A 60 3.32 11.48 -25.95
CA LYS A 60 4.32 11.64 -27.05
C LYS A 60 4.20 10.51 -28.08
N GLY A 61 4.04 9.27 -27.62
CA GLY A 61 3.86 8.11 -28.48
C GLY A 61 2.59 8.20 -29.33
N VAL A 62 1.45 8.53 -28.70
CA VAL A 62 0.16 8.71 -29.39
C VAL A 62 0.24 9.84 -30.41
N LYS A 63 0.83 10.99 -30.06
CA LYS A 63 1.05 12.09 -31.02
C LYS A 63 1.88 11.64 -32.22
N SER A 64 2.92 10.84 -31.99
CA SER A 64 3.76 10.29 -33.06
C SER A 64 3.00 9.31 -33.97
N LEU A 65 2.08 8.51 -33.42
CA LEU A 65 1.21 7.64 -34.22
C LEU A 65 0.29 8.45 -35.14
N PHE A 66 -0.36 9.50 -34.61
CA PHE A 66 -1.25 10.33 -35.42
C PHE A 66 -0.53 11.04 -36.57
N GLN A 67 0.68 11.54 -36.33
CA GLN A 67 1.49 12.19 -37.36
C GLN A 67 1.98 11.21 -38.44
N ASN A 68 2.21 9.94 -38.09
CA ASN A 68 2.74 8.92 -39.00
C ASN A 68 1.68 7.86 -39.38
N ARG A 69 0.39 8.22 -39.36
CA ARG A 69 -0.73 7.28 -39.56
C ARG A 69 -0.68 6.48 -40.87
N ASN A 70 0.00 7.01 -41.89
CA ASN A 70 0.12 6.35 -43.19
C ASN A 70 1.18 5.23 -43.20
N ASN A 71 2.04 5.15 -42.17
CA ASN A 71 3.14 4.19 -42.05
C ASN A 71 3.16 3.53 -40.66
N LEU A 72 2.02 3.02 -40.22
CA LEU A 72 1.90 2.31 -38.95
C LEU A 72 2.68 1.00 -39.00
N ASN A 73 3.57 0.81 -38.03
CA ASN A 73 4.33 -0.41 -37.84
C ASN A 73 4.19 -0.84 -36.38
N ILE A 74 4.09 -2.15 -36.14
CA ILE A 74 4.01 -2.73 -34.79
C ILE A 74 5.13 -2.24 -33.86
N LYS A 75 6.30 -1.93 -34.43
CA LYS A 75 7.44 -1.35 -33.71
C LYS A 75 7.08 0.00 -33.08
N VAL A 76 6.33 0.86 -33.76
CA VAL A 76 5.93 2.16 -33.19
C VAL A 76 4.83 1.96 -32.15
N SER A 77 3.93 1.00 -32.35
CA SER A 77 2.77 0.77 -31.48
C SER A 77 3.11 0.02 -30.19
N LEU A 78 4.13 -0.85 -30.18
CA LEU A 78 4.40 -1.73 -29.04
C LEU A 78 4.73 -0.98 -27.72
N PRO A 79 5.63 0.03 -27.70
CA PRO A 79 5.87 0.82 -26.49
C PRO A 79 4.61 1.50 -25.94
N ILE A 80 3.74 1.96 -26.84
CA ILE A 80 2.48 2.64 -26.52
C ILE A 80 1.51 1.66 -25.85
N ILE A 81 1.41 0.44 -26.40
CA ILE A 81 0.61 -0.64 -25.81
C ILE A 81 1.14 -0.98 -24.39
N ILE A 82 2.45 -1.07 -24.20
CA ILE A 82 3.07 -1.35 -22.89
C ILE A 82 2.70 -0.26 -21.87
N TYR A 83 2.82 1.01 -22.23
CA TYR A 83 2.42 2.11 -21.35
C TYR A 83 0.92 2.07 -21.04
N LEU A 84 0.08 1.81 -22.04
CA LEU A 84 -1.38 1.76 -21.88
C LEU A 84 -1.81 0.63 -20.95
N ILE A 85 -1.27 -0.58 -21.14
CA ILE A 85 -1.52 -1.73 -20.25
C ILE A 85 -1.08 -1.40 -18.82
N THR A 86 0.09 -0.80 -18.65
CA THR A 86 0.62 -0.42 -17.34
C THR A 86 -0.29 0.59 -16.64
N LEU A 87 -0.78 1.61 -17.34
CA LEU A 87 -1.71 2.59 -16.78
C LEU A 87 -3.07 1.98 -16.45
N ILE A 88 -3.64 1.17 -17.34
CA ILE A 88 -4.90 0.46 -17.09
C ILE A 88 -4.77 -0.41 -15.84
N TYR A 89 -3.69 -1.18 -15.75
CA TYR A 89 -3.41 -2.00 -14.58
C TYR A 89 -3.31 -1.17 -13.30
N SER A 90 -2.65 -0.02 -13.36
CA SER A 90 -2.39 0.79 -12.16
C SER A 90 -3.60 1.58 -11.68
N ILE A 91 -4.45 2.03 -12.61
CA ILE A 91 -5.67 2.80 -12.29
C ILE A 91 -6.81 1.87 -11.88
N LEU A 92 -7.04 0.79 -12.63
CA LEU A 92 -8.15 -0.12 -12.37
C LEU A 92 -7.81 -1.19 -11.33
N ASN A 93 -6.52 -1.47 -11.14
CA ASN A 93 -5.99 -2.53 -10.29
C ASN A 93 -6.82 -3.84 -10.34
N PRO A 94 -7.08 -4.39 -11.55
CA PRO A 94 -8.08 -5.44 -11.74
C PRO A 94 -7.72 -6.74 -11.00
N LEU A 95 -6.42 -7.01 -10.83
CA LEU A 95 -5.93 -8.20 -10.16
C LEU A 95 -5.71 -7.99 -8.65
N LYS A 96 -5.82 -6.74 -8.16
CA LYS A 96 -5.53 -6.37 -6.76
C LYS A 96 -4.22 -6.97 -6.24
N LEU A 97 -3.19 -7.11 -7.09
CA LEU A 97 -1.92 -7.70 -6.66
C LEU A 97 -1.21 -6.72 -5.74
N SER A 98 -0.89 -7.21 -4.56
CA SER A 98 -0.07 -6.54 -3.57
C SER A 98 0.93 -7.55 -3.05
N SER A 99 2.13 -7.09 -2.71
CA SER A 99 3.11 -7.92 -2.02
C SER A 99 2.61 -8.47 -0.68
N GLU A 100 1.49 -7.97 -0.13
CA GLU A 100 0.79 -8.59 1.02
C GLU A 100 0.49 -10.09 0.82
N ILE A 101 0.42 -10.59 -0.42
CA ILE A 101 0.26 -12.02 -0.70
C ILE A 101 1.38 -12.90 -0.12
N PHE A 102 2.55 -12.32 0.19
CA PHE A 102 3.66 -13.02 0.82
C PHE A 102 3.51 -13.12 2.34
N GLU A 103 2.58 -12.36 2.93
CA GLU A 103 2.29 -12.39 4.36
C GLU A 103 1.32 -13.53 4.70
N SER A 104 1.34 -14.00 5.95
CA SER A 104 0.41 -15.03 6.42
C SER A 104 -1.05 -14.56 6.33
N LYS A 105 -1.99 -15.47 6.02
CA LYS A 105 -3.42 -15.13 5.89
C LYS A 105 -3.93 -14.44 7.15
N VAL A 106 -4.73 -13.38 6.96
CA VAL A 106 -5.41 -12.68 8.05
C VAL A 106 -6.45 -13.61 8.69
N GLU A 107 -6.32 -13.84 9.99
CA GLU A 107 -7.26 -14.61 10.81
C GLU A 107 -8.49 -13.76 11.18
N PHE A 108 -8.25 -12.54 11.67
CA PHE A 108 -9.28 -11.52 11.84
C PHE A 108 -8.65 -10.12 11.83
N ARG A 109 -9.48 -9.10 11.75
CA ARG A 109 -9.06 -7.70 11.66
C ARG A 109 -9.99 -6.80 12.46
N ALA A 110 -9.50 -5.62 12.81
CA ALA A 110 -10.31 -4.56 13.35
C ALA A 110 -9.91 -3.21 12.74
N CYS A 111 -10.85 -2.28 12.69
CA CYS A 111 -10.64 -0.94 12.17
C CYS A 111 -11.04 0.10 13.22
N TYR A 112 -10.29 1.20 13.25
CA TYR A 112 -10.63 2.45 13.89
C TYR A 112 -10.78 3.51 12.82
N GLU A 113 -11.87 4.26 12.89
CA GLU A 113 -12.09 5.44 12.08
C GLU A 113 -12.23 6.61 13.06
N GLY A 114 -11.47 7.68 12.84
CA GLY A 114 -11.61 8.98 13.47
C GLY A 114 -11.85 10.07 12.43
N THR A 115 -12.05 11.32 12.85
CA THR A 115 -12.29 12.45 11.92
C THR A 115 -11.03 12.84 11.13
N GLN A 116 -9.86 12.69 11.75
CA GLN A 116 -8.57 13.11 11.18
C GLN A 116 -7.57 11.96 11.05
N ASN A 117 -7.97 10.75 11.42
CA ASN A 117 -7.11 9.58 11.38
C ASN A 117 -7.94 8.31 11.24
N GLN A 118 -7.28 7.26 10.78
CA GLN A 118 -7.85 5.91 10.65
C GLN A 118 -6.73 4.92 10.97
N ALA A 119 -7.10 3.77 11.51
CA ALA A 119 -6.15 2.72 11.75
C ALA A 119 -6.79 1.36 11.51
N TYR A 120 -6.00 0.40 11.07
CA TYR A 120 -6.44 -0.98 11.00
C TYR A 120 -5.40 -1.88 11.64
N ILE A 121 -5.88 -2.93 12.31
CA ILE A 121 -5.04 -3.99 12.87
C ILE A 121 -5.41 -5.32 12.23
N LEU A 122 -4.42 -6.03 11.71
CA LEU A 122 -4.55 -7.35 11.12
C LEU A 122 -3.88 -8.38 12.03
N PHE A 123 -4.63 -9.39 12.43
CA PHE A 123 -4.13 -10.54 13.19
C PHE A 123 -4.00 -11.71 12.23
N ARG A 124 -2.77 -12.20 12.02
CA ARG A 124 -2.47 -13.25 11.03
C ARG A 124 -2.39 -14.63 11.67
N LYS A 125 -2.61 -15.67 10.87
CA LYS A 125 -2.68 -17.08 11.32
C LYS A 125 -1.37 -17.59 11.94
N ASP A 126 -0.24 -17.05 11.52
CA ASP A 126 1.10 -17.35 12.05
C ASP A 126 1.40 -16.67 13.39
N LYS A 127 0.39 -16.05 14.00
CA LYS A 127 0.48 -15.35 15.29
C LYS A 127 1.29 -14.06 15.24
N THR A 128 1.47 -13.49 14.05
CA THR A 128 1.92 -12.11 13.88
C THR A 128 0.73 -11.15 13.79
N PHE A 129 0.92 -9.92 14.24
CA PHE A 129 -0.02 -8.83 14.01
C PHE A 129 0.70 -7.63 13.40
N GLU A 130 -0.09 -6.81 12.72
CA GLU A 130 0.34 -5.52 12.20
C GLU A 130 -0.78 -4.50 12.41
N LEU A 131 -0.39 -3.30 12.81
CA LEU A 131 -1.25 -2.15 12.95
C LEU A 131 -0.65 -1.05 12.08
N ASN A 132 -1.47 -0.48 11.21
CA ASN A 132 -1.14 0.72 10.48
C ASN A 132 -2.09 1.83 10.96
N TRP A 133 -1.52 2.97 11.36
CA TRP A 133 -2.26 4.17 11.70
C TRP A 133 -1.89 5.28 10.74
N THR A 134 -2.89 5.77 10.02
CA THR A 134 -2.75 6.91 9.11
C THR A 134 -3.54 8.11 9.60
N GLY A 135 -3.07 9.31 9.30
CA GLY A 135 -3.73 10.55 9.71
C GLY A 135 -3.52 11.70 8.73
N VAL A 136 -4.17 12.82 9.04
CA VAL A 136 -3.93 14.09 8.35
C VAL A 136 -2.45 14.47 8.39
N PHE A 137 -2.04 15.30 7.42
CA PHE A 137 -0.65 15.74 7.25
C PHE A 137 0.36 14.62 7.00
N GLY A 138 -0.09 13.48 6.47
CA GLY A 138 0.80 12.38 6.09
C GLY A 138 1.33 11.59 7.28
N TYR A 139 0.69 11.67 8.46
CA TYR A 139 0.99 10.76 9.56
C TYR A 139 0.72 9.33 9.11
N ASN A 140 1.72 8.47 9.25
CA ASN A 140 1.67 7.08 8.82
C ASN A 140 2.69 6.29 9.66
N GLU A 141 2.17 5.49 10.59
CA GLU A 141 2.99 4.70 11.50
C GLU A 141 2.55 3.24 11.51
N TRP A 142 3.55 2.37 11.57
CA TRP A 142 3.38 0.93 11.57
C TRP A 142 3.88 0.34 12.88
N TRP A 143 3.08 -0.57 13.43
CA TRP A 143 3.45 -1.43 14.54
C TRP A 143 3.30 -2.87 14.13
N THR A 144 4.25 -3.69 14.56
CA THR A 144 4.24 -5.13 14.29
C THR A 144 4.58 -5.87 15.57
N GLY A 145 4.22 -7.14 15.62
CA GLY A 145 4.54 -7.98 16.75
C GLY A 145 3.89 -9.34 16.68
N LYS A 146 3.87 -10.01 17.82
CA LYS A 146 3.20 -11.29 18.00
C LYS A 146 1.96 -11.15 18.84
N TRP A 147 0.97 -12.00 18.60
CA TRP A 147 -0.24 -12.06 19.39
C TRP A 147 -0.57 -13.49 19.79
N TYR A 148 -1.28 -13.64 20.90
CA TYR A 148 -1.97 -14.87 21.23
C TYR A 148 -3.32 -14.57 21.87
N LYS A 149 -4.21 -15.56 21.85
CA LYS A 149 -5.59 -15.43 22.35
C LYS A 149 -5.86 -16.47 23.43
N LYS A 150 -6.46 -16.05 24.54
CA LYS A 150 -6.97 -16.92 25.61
C LYS A 150 -8.41 -16.52 25.90
N GLY A 151 -9.37 -17.34 25.45
CA GLY A 151 -10.79 -16.97 25.48
C GLY A 151 -11.04 -15.71 24.64
N ASN A 152 -11.66 -14.70 25.23
CA ASN A 152 -11.91 -13.40 24.58
C ASN A 152 -10.77 -12.38 24.77
N VAL A 153 -9.67 -12.76 25.43
CA VAL A 153 -8.54 -11.86 25.66
C VAL A 153 -7.44 -12.09 24.62
N LEU A 154 -7.02 -11.01 23.97
CA LEU A 154 -5.83 -10.94 23.12
C LEU A 154 -4.67 -10.34 23.91
N PHE A 155 -3.50 -10.92 23.72
CA PHE A 155 -2.25 -10.45 24.30
C PHE A 155 -1.30 -10.09 23.17
N LEU A 156 -0.76 -8.87 23.21
CA LEU A 156 0.11 -8.31 22.19
C LEU A 156 1.52 -8.17 22.72
N LYS A 157 2.49 -8.64 21.93
CA LYS A 157 3.91 -8.40 22.14
C LYS A 157 4.45 -7.65 20.93
N TYR A 158 4.71 -6.35 21.10
CA TYR A 158 5.24 -5.47 20.04
C TYR A 158 6.71 -5.77 19.79
N ASP A 159 7.12 -5.68 18.52
CA ASP A 159 8.53 -5.79 18.14
C ASP A 159 9.31 -4.51 18.47
N ASN A 160 8.63 -3.34 18.41
CA ASN A 160 9.19 -2.03 18.66
C ASN A 160 8.41 -1.27 19.76
N LYS A 161 8.12 0.03 19.55
CA LYS A 161 7.32 0.85 20.46
C LYS A 161 5.92 0.26 20.61
N LYS A 162 5.34 0.36 21.81
CA LYS A 162 3.95 0.02 22.09
C LYS A 162 3.02 1.15 21.68
N VAL A 163 1.82 0.80 21.22
CA VAL A 163 0.74 1.75 20.96
C VAL A 163 0.06 2.09 22.28
N GLU A 164 0.20 3.32 22.74
CA GLU A 164 -0.31 3.80 24.04
C GLU A 164 -1.83 3.59 24.18
N GLN A 165 -2.56 3.69 23.07
CA GLN A 165 -4.01 3.55 22.99
C GLN A 165 -4.48 2.10 23.20
N LEU A 166 -3.69 1.11 22.75
CA LEU A 166 -4.08 -0.30 22.77
C LEU A 166 -3.48 -1.05 23.96
N GLY A 167 -2.30 -0.63 24.41
CA GLY A 167 -1.55 -1.39 25.41
C GLY A 167 -1.17 -2.78 24.89
N ASP A 168 -1.02 -3.73 25.80
CA ASP A 168 -0.58 -5.10 25.56
C ASP A 168 -1.68 -6.16 25.75
N LYS A 169 -2.87 -5.77 26.22
CA LYS A 169 -4.00 -6.67 26.47
C LYS A 169 -5.31 -6.06 26.00
N LEU A 170 -6.01 -6.77 25.13
CA LEU A 170 -7.29 -6.36 24.55
C LEU A 170 -8.36 -7.41 24.87
N LEU A 171 -9.54 -6.97 25.31
CA LEU A 171 -10.74 -7.78 25.44
C LEU A 171 -11.60 -7.63 24.19
N ILE A 172 -11.89 -8.75 23.53
CA ILE A 172 -12.86 -8.82 22.44
C ILE A 172 -14.25 -8.88 23.06
N GLU A 173 -15.01 -7.80 22.96
CA GLU A 173 -16.36 -7.71 23.54
C GLU A 173 -17.24 -6.79 22.69
N ASN A 174 -18.48 -7.20 22.46
CA ASN A 174 -19.50 -6.45 21.71
C ASN A 174 -19.07 -6.03 20.29
N GLY A 175 -18.19 -6.80 19.66
CA GLY A 175 -17.66 -6.47 18.33
C GLY A 175 -16.52 -5.44 18.34
N TYR A 176 -15.93 -5.14 19.50
CA TYR A 176 -14.82 -4.19 19.64
C TYR A 176 -13.60 -4.82 20.30
N LEU A 177 -12.44 -4.18 20.11
CA LEU A 177 -11.22 -4.42 20.86
C LEU A 177 -11.10 -3.39 21.98
N ASN A 178 -11.30 -3.84 23.22
CA ASN A 178 -11.28 -3.01 24.41
C ASN A 178 -9.93 -3.13 25.11
N PRO A 179 -9.13 -2.06 25.22
CA PRO A 179 -7.87 -2.12 25.96
C PRO A 179 -8.14 -2.33 27.45
N ILE A 180 -7.62 -3.43 28.00
CA ILE A 180 -7.80 -3.81 29.41
C ILE A 180 -6.49 -3.82 30.21
N GLY A 181 -5.33 -3.80 29.55
CA GLY A 181 -4.03 -3.77 30.22
C GLY A 181 -3.76 -2.43 30.92
N GLU A 182 -2.97 -2.46 31.99
CA GLU A 182 -2.46 -1.27 32.69
C GLU A 182 -1.59 -0.40 31.80
N SER A 183 -1.03 -0.99 30.74
CA SER A 183 -0.17 -0.28 29.79
C SER A 183 -0.92 0.53 28.73
N ALA A 184 -2.25 0.51 28.74
CA ALA A 184 -3.07 1.38 27.90
C ALA A 184 -3.37 2.69 28.65
N ASP A 185 -3.13 3.83 28.00
CA ASP A 185 -3.43 5.15 28.57
C ASP A 185 -4.93 5.46 28.47
N LYS A 186 -5.71 4.91 29.42
CA LYS A 186 -7.17 5.11 29.49
C LYS A 186 -7.55 6.51 29.94
N ALA A 187 -6.65 7.25 30.57
CA ALA A 187 -6.90 8.63 30.99
C ALA A 187 -6.96 9.54 29.76
N LYS A 188 -6.03 9.34 28.82
CA LYS A 188 -5.99 10.07 27.54
C LYS A 188 -6.95 9.49 26.50
N TYR A 189 -7.17 8.17 26.51
CA TYR A 189 -8.00 7.46 25.52
C TYR A 189 -9.08 6.60 26.19
N PRO A 190 -10.18 7.21 26.67
CA PRO A 190 -11.15 6.52 27.51
C PRO A 190 -12.10 5.56 26.77
N ARG A 191 -12.09 5.54 25.43
CA ARG A 191 -13.05 4.75 24.63
C ARG A 191 -12.36 3.72 23.75
N PRO A 192 -12.94 2.53 23.59
CA PRO A 192 -12.48 1.54 22.63
C PRO A 192 -12.62 2.10 21.21
N MET A 193 -11.52 2.08 20.46
CA MET A 193 -11.43 2.70 19.15
C MET A 193 -11.64 1.69 18.00
N PHE A 194 -11.29 0.43 18.21
CA PHE A 194 -11.28 -0.56 17.13
C PHE A 194 -12.53 -1.45 17.17
N TYR A 195 -13.31 -1.44 16.09
CA TYR A 195 -14.38 -2.41 15.85
C TYR A 195 -13.90 -3.54 14.95
N LEU A 196 -14.41 -4.75 15.16
CA LEU A 196 -14.06 -5.93 14.37
C LEU A 196 -14.57 -5.79 12.93
N GLY A 197 -13.72 -6.16 11.97
CA GLY A 197 -14.03 -6.11 10.55
C GLY A 197 -13.26 -5.03 9.77
N TYR A 198 -13.72 -4.80 8.55
CA TYR A 198 -13.16 -3.79 7.65
C TYR A 198 -13.65 -2.40 8.01
N CYS A 199 -12.83 -1.38 7.70
CA CYS A 199 -13.25 0.02 7.76
C CYS A 199 -14.50 0.24 6.90
N GLN A 200 -15.49 0.94 7.45
CA GLN A 200 -16.83 1.08 6.87
C GLN A 200 -17.06 2.46 6.23
N ASN A 201 -16.08 3.36 6.33
CA ASN A 201 -16.13 4.76 5.92
C ASN A 201 -17.33 5.50 6.53
N LYS A 202 -17.54 5.32 7.84
CA LYS A 202 -18.74 5.83 8.56
C LYS A 202 -18.54 7.14 9.34
N ASN A 203 -17.37 7.76 9.20
CA ASN A 203 -17.02 9.02 9.88
C ASN A 203 -17.03 10.22 8.97
#